data_AF-A0A7L3PSE4-F1
#
_entry.id   AF-A0A7L3PSE4-F1
#
_cell.length_a   1.000
_cell.length_b   1.000
_cell.length_c   1.000
_cell.angle_alpha   90.00
_cell.angle_beta   90.00
_cell.angle_gamma   90.00
#
_symmetry.space_group_name_H-M   'P 1'
#
loop_
_entity.id
_entity.type
_entity.pdbx_description
1 polymer ?
#
loop_
_entity_poly.entity_id
_entity_poly.type
_entity_poly.pdbx_seq_one_letter_code
_entity_poly.pdbx_strand_id
1 'polypeptide(L)'
;RTRYIQTELGFHERLFVAVLTSKATLNTLAVAVNKTVAHHFPRVLYFTGLRSTKVPHGMVLVAHGDERPIWLMYETMNYIHQHFGSDYDWFYVMQDDTYAQAEQVKALVTHLSINQDVYLGRAEEFIGGDEQARYCHGGFGYLLSRSLLLKLHPHLDSCRNEILSVRPDEWLGRCIIDFLGITCVSQLQGQHYHTYELAKNTEPEKEEVEEFQAALAVHPVSDMTLMYRLHKQFSRIQLDRAYQEIQDLQMQIRNLTALTPAGEAGVTWPVGINAPFLPKSRFEVISWDYFTEQHLFSCPDGSPKCELSGASKADVSEIIVSALEQLNRRYQPLLRFSKRQLLNGYRRFDPTRGMEYTLDLLLEAVTQKGHTHVLAKRVSLVRPLSKVEIIPMPYVTEATRVQLVLPLTVQDLDYVANFLDMFAMNTLDTHDNALLTLLFVYHPYDAQRVGQVDVFAGVKAMVGELEKRYAEVKIPWISVKTEVPSQIKLMDIVSKKHPVDTLFFLATVWTEVNMEFLNRCRMNTISNWQVFFPVHFQEFNPALVYRGEQTASSSTDFLRDGHFDRHAFAEACFYN
;
A
#
# COMPACT_ATOMS: atom_id res chain seq x y z
N ARG A 1 19.50 14.36 -17.92
CA ARG A 1 19.73 13.76 -16.59
C ARG A 1 18.93 14.60 -15.60
N THR A 2 17.72 14.18 -15.26
CA THR A 2 16.82 14.92 -14.36
C THR A 2 17.38 14.87 -12.95
N ARG A 3 17.98 15.98 -12.49
CA ARG A 3 18.28 16.18 -11.07
C ARG A 3 16.95 16.45 -10.38
N TYR A 4 16.68 15.73 -9.29
CA TYR A 4 15.44 15.85 -8.53
C TYR A 4 15.38 17.26 -7.92
N ILE A 5 14.20 17.87 -7.94
CA ILE A 5 13.89 19.19 -7.33
C ILE A 5 14.40 19.32 -5.89
N GLN A 6 14.47 18.22 -5.14
CA GLN A 6 15.01 18.16 -3.78
C GLN A 6 16.46 18.64 -3.68
N THR A 7 17.31 18.33 -4.66
CA THR A 7 18.74 18.69 -4.65
C THR A 7 18.97 20.16 -5.02
N GLU A 8 18.10 20.75 -5.84
CA GLU A 8 18.15 22.17 -6.23
C GLU A 8 17.62 23.09 -5.12
N LEU A 9 16.72 22.59 -4.26
CA LEU A 9 16.15 23.32 -3.13
C LEU A 9 16.94 23.16 -1.82
N GLY A 10 18.04 22.39 -1.82
CA GLY A 10 18.85 22.14 -0.63
C GLY A 10 18.11 21.38 0.48
N PHE A 11 17.15 20.52 0.12
CA PHE A 11 16.48 19.68 1.12
C PHE A 11 17.43 18.59 1.60
N HIS A 12 17.91 18.73 2.84
CA HIS A 12 18.59 17.68 3.56
C HIS A 12 17.57 16.70 4.15
N GLU A 13 17.89 15.41 4.09
CA GLU A 13 17.13 14.43 4.86
C GLU A 13 17.52 14.55 6.34
N ARG A 14 16.56 14.46 7.25
CA ARG A 14 16.85 14.80 8.65
C ARG A 14 17.77 13.80 9.35
N LEU A 15 17.72 12.51 9.00
CA LEU A 15 18.33 11.45 9.82
C LEU A 15 18.89 10.30 8.99
N PHE A 16 20.18 10.04 9.16
CA PHE A 16 20.88 8.86 8.67
C PHE A 16 21.09 7.86 9.81
N VAL A 17 20.91 6.55 9.56
CA VAL A 17 21.15 5.50 10.55
C VAL A 17 22.31 4.60 10.15
N ALA A 18 23.31 4.51 11.03
CA ALA A 18 24.45 3.61 10.93
C ALA A 18 24.33 2.48 11.96
N VAL A 19 24.43 1.23 11.49
CA VAL A 19 24.40 0.05 12.37
C VAL A 19 25.73 -0.68 12.27
N LEU A 20 26.48 -0.70 13.36
CA LEU A 20 27.74 -1.44 13.46
C LEU A 20 27.44 -2.91 13.75
N THR A 21 28.00 -3.81 12.95
CA THR A 21 27.78 -5.26 13.07
C THR A 21 29.05 -6.07 12.89
N SER A 22 29.07 -7.27 13.45
CA SER A 22 30.19 -8.20 13.40
C SER A 22 29.91 -9.40 12.49
N LYS A 23 30.95 -10.19 12.21
CA LYS A 23 30.79 -11.47 11.51
C LYS A 23 29.81 -12.42 12.20
N ALA A 24 29.82 -12.44 13.53
CA ALA A 24 29.00 -13.36 14.32
C ALA A 24 27.52 -12.96 14.30
N THR A 25 27.23 -11.66 14.17
CA THR A 25 25.91 -11.09 14.41
C THR A 25 25.24 -10.54 13.14
N LEU A 26 25.97 -10.41 12.02
CA LEU A 26 25.47 -9.91 10.74
C LEU A 26 24.26 -10.71 10.21
N ASN A 27 24.31 -12.04 10.31
CA ASN A 27 23.23 -12.90 9.80
C ASN A 27 22.11 -13.13 10.83
N THR A 28 22.25 -12.58 12.04
CA THR A 28 21.30 -12.77 13.14
C THR A 28 20.75 -11.43 13.61
N LEU A 29 21.44 -10.75 14.52
CA LEU A 29 21.01 -9.49 15.12
C LEU A 29 20.84 -8.38 14.08
N ALA A 30 21.78 -8.20 13.16
CA ALA A 30 21.66 -7.14 12.14
C ALA A 30 20.45 -7.35 11.21
N VAL A 31 20.10 -8.61 10.90
CA VAL A 31 18.87 -8.94 10.17
C VAL A 31 17.63 -8.59 11.00
N ALA A 32 17.66 -8.86 12.31
CA ALA A 32 16.56 -8.51 13.20
C ALA A 32 16.37 -6.99 13.28
N VAL A 33 17.46 -6.23 13.46
CA VAL A 33 17.46 -4.76 13.40
C VAL A 33 16.88 -4.29 12.06
N ASN A 34 17.30 -4.85 10.93
CA ASN A 34 16.79 -4.44 9.61
C ASN A 34 15.27 -4.58 9.51
N LYS A 35 14.73 -5.71 9.99
CA LYS A 35 13.28 -5.93 9.97
C LYS A 35 12.52 -4.98 10.90
N THR A 36 13.12 -4.54 12.01
CA THR A 36 12.46 -3.66 12.99
C THR A 36 12.60 -2.18 12.68
N VAL A 37 13.72 -1.70 12.09
CA VAL A 37 13.96 -0.27 11.90
C VAL A 37 13.97 0.21 10.44
N ALA A 38 14.28 -0.64 9.46
CA ALA A 38 14.58 -0.16 8.10
C ALA A 38 13.38 0.46 7.37
N HIS A 39 12.16 0.04 7.72
CA HIS A 39 10.94 0.60 7.14
C HIS A 39 10.56 1.96 7.74
N HIS A 40 11.19 2.35 8.86
CA HIS A 40 10.97 3.65 9.47
C HIS A 40 11.91 4.71 8.89
N PHE A 41 13.17 4.39 8.65
CA PHE A 41 14.17 5.38 8.23
C PHE A 41 14.37 5.39 6.71
N PRO A 42 14.58 6.56 6.08
CA PRO A 42 14.81 6.63 4.64
C PRO A 42 16.12 5.95 4.23
N ARG A 43 17.12 5.99 5.11
CA ARG A 43 18.44 5.41 4.87
C ARG A 43 18.99 4.73 6.12
N VAL A 44 19.25 3.44 6.01
CA VAL A 44 19.94 2.62 7.02
C VAL A 44 21.09 1.89 6.33
N LEU A 45 22.31 2.06 6.84
CA LEU A 45 23.49 1.32 6.40
C LEU A 45 24.05 0.46 7.52
N TYR A 46 24.47 -0.74 7.14
CA TYR A 46 25.16 -1.67 8.01
C TYR A 46 26.64 -1.63 7.72
N PHE A 47 27.46 -1.57 8.77
CA PHE A 47 28.90 -1.47 8.65
C PHE A 47 29.56 -2.68 9.30
N THR A 48 30.47 -3.33 8.57
CA THR A 48 31.17 -4.51 9.06
C THR A 48 32.65 -4.48 8.69
N GLY A 49 33.46 -5.06 9.57
CA GLY A 49 34.88 -5.31 9.30
C GLY A 49 35.15 -6.49 8.36
N LEU A 50 34.11 -7.25 8.00
CA LEU A 50 34.23 -8.40 7.11
C LEU A 50 34.62 -8.02 5.68
N ARG A 51 35.41 -8.87 5.03
CA ARG A 51 35.62 -8.87 3.57
C ARG A 51 34.64 -9.83 2.86
N SER A 52 33.33 -9.68 3.10
CA SER A 52 32.30 -10.61 2.59
C SER A 52 31.44 -9.96 1.51
N THR A 53 31.06 -10.75 0.49
CA THR A 53 30.15 -10.36 -0.61
C THR A 53 28.72 -10.83 -0.40
N LYS A 54 28.45 -11.70 0.58
CA LYS A 54 27.09 -12.21 0.86
C LYS A 54 26.37 -11.27 1.82
N VAL A 55 25.55 -10.40 1.26
CA VAL A 55 24.69 -9.46 1.99
C VAL A 55 23.32 -10.11 2.21
N PRO A 56 22.75 -10.09 3.43
CA PRO A 56 21.38 -10.53 3.64
C PRO A 56 20.39 -9.73 2.77
N HIS A 57 19.31 -10.37 2.33
CA HIS A 57 18.34 -9.77 1.43
C HIS A 57 17.74 -8.48 2.03
N GLY A 58 17.70 -7.41 1.22
CA GLY A 58 17.10 -6.13 1.62
C GLY A 58 17.96 -5.28 2.55
N MET A 59 19.24 -5.61 2.75
CA MET A 59 20.19 -4.81 3.51
C MET A 59 21.22 -4.14 2.59
N VAL A 60 21.70 -2.96 2.98
CA VAL A 60 22.85 -2.30 2.35
C VAL A 60 24.03 -2.39 3.31
N LEU A 61 25.05 -3.16 2.92
CA LEU A 61 26.22 -3.46 3.76
C LEU A 61 27.47 -2.77 3.19
N VAL A 62 28.19 -2.07 4.06
CA VAL A 62 29.50 -1.49 3.80
C VAL A 62 30.55 -2.32 4.53
N ALA A 63 31.47 -2.89 3.75
CA ALA A 63 32.52 -3.78 4.22
C ALA A 63 33.87 -3.04 4.21
N HIS A 64 34.41 -2.70 5.39
CA HIS A 64 35.70 -2.00 5.51
C HIS A 64 36.90 -2.95 5.47
N GLY A 65 36.69 -4.24 5.76
CA GLY A 65 37.73 -5.25 5.63
C GLY A 65 38.77 -5.30 6.77
N ASP A 66 38.49 -4.65 7.90
CA ASP A 66 39.21 -4.76 9.18
C ASP A 66 38.22 -5.00 10.34
N GLU A 67 38.36 -6.13 11.03
CA GLU A 67 37.45 -6.56 12.11
C GLU A 67 37.76 -5.91 13.47
N ARG A 68 38.83 -5.13 13.61
CA ARG A 68 39.13 -4.44 14.87
C ARG A 68 38.04 -3.38 15.17
N PRO A 69 37.40 -3.39 16.35
CA PRO A 69 36.24 -2.53 16.64
C PRO A 69 36.50 -1.03 16.41
N ILE A 70 37.70 -0.56 16.76
CA ILE A 70 38.08 0.84 16.58
C ILE A 70 38.28 1.18 15.11
N TRP A 71 38.85 0.26 14.32
CA TRP A 71 39.04 0.49 12.88
C TRP A 71 37.70 0.50 12.17
N LEU A 72 36.79 -0.40 12.56
CA LEU A 72 35.42 -0.39 12.09
C LEU A 72 34.75 0.96 12.38
N MET A 73 34.87 1.49 13.61
CA MET A 73 34.31 2.79 13.97
C MET A 73 34.95 3.95 13.19
N TYR A 74 36.28 4.00 13.12
CA TYR A 74 37.02 5.02 12.37
C TYR A 74 36.62 5.06 10.90
N GLU A 75 36.63 3.90 10.23
CA GLU A 75 36.26 3.80 8.82
C GLU A 75 34.77 4.12 8.60
N THR A 76 33.90 3.75 9.54
CA THR A 76 32.48 4.10 9.50
C THR A 76 32.29 5.62 9.56
N MET A 77 32.93 6.31 10.49
CA MET A 77 32.83 7.78 10.61
C MET A 77 33.40 8.48 9.36
N ASN A 78 34.52 7.98 8.85
CA ASN A 78 35.13 8.48 7.62
C ASN A 78 34.17 8.31 6.41
N TYR A 79 33.59 7.12 6.27
CA TYR A 79 32.65 6.81 5.19
C TYR A 79 31.38 7.65 5.26
N ILE A 80 30.78 7.78 6.46
CA ILE A 80 29.58 8.60 6.67
C ILE A 80 29.87 10.05 6.28
N HIS A 81 31.00 10.62 6.73
CA HIS A 81 31.40 11.97 6.36
C HIS A 81 31.57 12.14 4.84
N GLN A 82 32.32 11.26 4.19
CA GLN A 82 32.65 11.36 2.76
C GLN A 82 31.43 11.19 1.84
N HIS A 83 30.50 10.30 2.21
CA HIS A 83 29.37 9.93 1.34
C HIS A 83 28.05 10.60 1.72
N PHE A 84 27.85 10.97 2.99
CA PHE A 84 26.56 11.45 3.51
C PHE A 84 26.66 12.71 4.36
N GLY A 85 27.88 13.21 4.63
CA GLY A 85 28.10 14.40 5.45
C GLY A 85 27.43 15.66 4.91
N SER A 86 27.14 15.74 3.60
CA SER A 86 26.39 16.84 3.00
C SER A 86 24.88 16.65 2.95
N ASP A 87 24.40 15.42 3.11
CA ASP A 87 23.05 15.04 2.69
C ASP A 87 22.09 14.95 3.88
N TYR A 88 22.63 14.78 5.09
CA TYR A 88 21.87 14.57 6.32
C TYR A 88 22.24 15.54 7.44
N ASP A 89 21.24 15.96 8.22
CA ASP A 89 21.42 16.84 9.38
C ASP A 89 21.91 16.10 10.64
N TRP A 90 21.46 14.85 10.81
CA TRP A 90 21.74 14.03 11.98
C TRP A 90 22.18 12.62 11.59
N PHE A 91 23.11 12.07 12.38
CA PHE A 91 23.64 10.73 12.22
C PHE A 91 23.39 9.94 13.51
N TYR A 92 22.50 8.94 13.44
CA TYR A 92 22.25 8.01 14.52
C TYR A 92 23.11 6.77 14.34
N VAL A 93 24.01 6.53 15.29
CA VAL A 93 24.96 5.42 15.23
C VAL A 93 24.63 4.47 16.38
N MET A 94 24.40 3.20 16.06
CA MET A 94 24.08 2.15 17.03
C MET A 94 24.78 0.84 16.70
N GLN A 95 24.77 -0.09 17.66
CA GLN A 95 25.25 -1.45 17.48
C GLN A 95 24.08 -2.38 17.13
N ASP A 96 24.37 -3.56 16.60
CA ASP A 96 23.35 -4.54 16.25
C ASP A 96 22.74 -5.26 17.46
N ASP A 97 23.33 -5.14 18.65
CA ASP A 97 22.77 -5.57 19.94
C ASP A 97 21.92 -4.49 20.64
N THR A 98 21.60 -3.40 19.94
CA THR A 98 20.72 -2.31 20.42
C THR A 98 19.31 -2.48 19.84
N TYR A 99 18.28 -2.51 20.69
CA TYR A 99 16.90 -2.28 20.23
C TYR A 99 16.62 -0.79 20.24
N ALA A 100 16.34 -0.20 19.07
CA ALA A 100 15.96 1.20 18.94
C ALA A 100 14.48 1.34 18.59
N GLN A 101 13.75 2.19 19.32
CA GLN A 101 12.38 2.54 18.96
C GLN A 101 12.38 3.66 17.92
N ALA A 102 12.26 3.28 16.65
CA ALA A 102 12.51 4.15 15.50
C ALA A 102 11.68 5.44 15.48
N GLU A 103 10.38 5.36 15.80
CA GLU A 103 9.50 6.54 15.84
C GLU A 103 9.89 7.54 16.93
N GLN A 104 10.38 7.05 18.08
CA GLN A 104 10.85 7.92 19.18
C GLN A 104 12.18 8.59 18.81
N VAL A 105 13.09 7.88 18.12
CA VAL A 105 14.32 8.48 17.56
C VAL A 105 13.99 9.61 16.59
N LYS A 106 13.03 9.39 15.67
CA LYS A 106 12.59 10.45 14.75
C LYS A 106 11.99 11.63 15.49
N ALA A 107 11.07 11.37 16.43
CA ALA A 107 10.41 12.41 17.21
C ALA A 107 11.45 13.27 17.94
N LEU A 108 12.42 12.63 18.60
CA LEU A 108 13.54 13.32 19.25
C LEU A 108 14.27 14.25 18.26
N VAL A 109 14.74 13.71 17.13
CA VAL A 109 15.47 14.49 16.11
C VAL A 109 14.64 15.64 15.55
N THR A 110 13.32 15.48 15.40
CA THR A 110 12.45 16.55 14.89
C THR A 110 12.32 17.75 15.82
N HIS A 111 12.58 17.59 17.12
CA HIS A 111 12.56 18.66 18.11
C HIS A 111 13.92 19.36 18.29
N LEU A 112 15.02 18.79 17.77
CA LEU A 112 16.36 19.33 17.95
C LEU A 112 16.73 20.36 16.87
N SER A 113 17.47 21.39 17.28
CA SER A 113 17.99 22.41 16.37
C SER A 113 19.23 21.92 15.61
N ILE A 114 19.26 22.14 14.29
CA ILE A 114 20.31 21.63 13.38
C ILE A 114 21.65 22.40 13.49
N ASN A 115 21.63 23.64 13.96
CA ASN A 115 22.81 24.54 13.96
C ASN A 115 23.72 24.43 15.20
N GLN A 116 23.71 23.29 15.89
CA GLN A 116 24.48 23.09 17.13
C GLN A 116 25.36 21.86 17.01
N ASP A 117 26.57 21.93 17.59
CA ASP A 117 27.44 20.76 17.71
C ASP A 117 26.92 19.86 18.83
N VAL A 118 26.29 18.76 18.45
CA VAL A 118 25.59 17.88 19.39
C VAL A 118 26.17 16.48 19.35
N TYR A 119 26.46 15.98 20.56
CA TYR A 119 26.76 14.58 20.86
C TYR A 119 25.80 14.11 21.97
N LEU A 120 24.74 13.39 21.58
CA LEU A 120 23.60 13.08 22.45
C LEU A 120 23.42 11.56 22.54
N GLY A 121 23.38 11.01 23.76
CA GLY A 121 23.24 9.57 24.01
C GLY A 121 23.24 9.25 25.50
N ARG A 122 23.47 7.98 25.86
CA ARG A 122 23.71 7.62 27.28
C ARG A 122 25.12 8.02 27.67
N ALA A 123 25.25 9.11 28.41
CA ALA A 123 26.55 9.61 28.88
C ALA A 123 27.17 8.71 29.97
N GLU A 124 28.42 8.30 29.76
CA GLU A 124 29.24 7.53 30.71
C GLU A 124 30.59 8.21 30.97
N GLU A 125 31.15 7.95 32.14
CA GLU A 125 32.45 8.47 32.58
C GLU A 125 33.59 7.63 32.02
N PHE A 126 34.71 8.27 31.70
CA PHE A 126 35.92 7.57 31.30
C PHE A 126 36.59 6.89 32.50
N ILE A 127 37.11 5.69 32.29
CA ILE A 127 37.85 4.98 33.34
C ILE A 127 39.16 5.74 33.63
N GLY A 128 39.26 6.35 34.81
CA GLY A 128 40.44 7.11 35.23
C GLY A 128 40.63 8.46 34.51
N GLY A 129 39.57 9.02 33.93
CA GLY A 129 39.57 10.34 33.29
C GLY A 129 39.09 11.49 34.20
N ASP A 130 39.03 12.70 33.63
CA ASP A 130 38.42 13.88 34.26
C ASP A 130 36.92 13.66 34.51
N GLU A 131 36.43 14.03 35.70
CA GLU A 131 35.03 13.87 36.14
C GLU A 131 34.02 14.62 35.25
N GLN A 132 34.47 15.62 34.48
CA GLN A 132 33.60 16.39 33.58
C GLN A 132 33.52 15.84 32.15
N ALA A 133 34.42 14.93 31.77
CA ALA A 133 34.47 14.36 30.43
C ALA A 133 33.60 13.10 30.35
N ARG A 134 32.63 13.07 29.43
CA ARG A 134 31.75 11.91 29.22
C ARG A 134 31.64 11.52 27.75
N TYR A 135 31.58 10.23 27.48
CA TYR A 135 31.32 9.68 26.15
C TYR A 135 29.92 9.06 26.08
N CYS A 136 29.37 8.92 24.88
CA CYS A 136 28.10 8.23 24.70
C CYS A 136 28.34 6.73 24.55
N HIS A 137 27.71 5.93 25.40
CA HIS A 137 27.81 4.47 25.35
C HIS A 137 27.19 3.91 24.05
N GLY A 138 27.99 3.21 23.25
CA GLY A 138 27.61 2.75 21.91
C GLY A 138 26.44 1.76 21.89
N GLY A 139 26.31 0.96 22.95
CA GLY A 139 25.25 -0.05 23.07
C GLY A 139 23.84 0.53 23.13
N PHE A 140 23.66 1.81 23.47
CA PHE A 140 22.34 2.47 23.48
C PHE A 140 22.11 3.35 22.24
N GLY A 141 23.04 3.33 21.31
CA GLY A 141 23.12 4.27 20.21
C GLY A 141 23.31 5.72 20.67
N TYR A 142 23.71 6.58 19.73
CA TYR A 142 23.89 8.01 19.98
C TYR A 142 23.70 8.81 18.69
N LEU A 143 23.38 10.09 18.86
CA LEU A 143 23.20 11.06 17.81
C LEU A 143 24.41 11.97 17.70
N LEU A 144 24.88 12.16 16.46
CA LEU A 144 25.88 13.15 16.09
C LEU A 144 25.22 14.16 15.16
N SER A 145 25.38 15.45 15.47
CA SER A 145 25.05 16.52 14.52
C SER A 145 26.00 16.52 13.34
N ARG A 146 25.51 16.95 12.18
CA ARG A 146 26.33 17.20 11.00
C ARG A 146 27.52 18.12 11.28
N SER A 147 27.31 19.23 11.99
CA SER A 147 28.39 20.20 12.25
C SER A 147 29.52 19.58 13.08
N LEU A 148 29.19 18.75 14.07
CA LEU A 148 30.17 17.99 14.85
C LEU A 148 30.94 17.03 13.96
N LEU A 149 30.26 16.24 13.12
CA LEU A 149 30.92 15.26 12.24
C LEU A 149 31.92 15.95 11.28
N LEU A 150 31.53 17.08 10.69
CA LEU A 150 32.40 17.87 9.80
C LEU A 150 33.64 18.42 10.52
N LYS A 151 33.48 18.89 11.77
CA LYS A 151 34.60 19.41 12.58
C LYS A 151 35.52 18.30 13.08
N LEU A 152 34.97 17.10 13.33
CA LEU A 152 35.73 15.96 13.83
C LEU A 152 36.58 15.31 12.74
N HIS A 153 36.06 15.24 11.50
CA HIS A 153 36.67 14.49 10.40
C HIS A 153 38.17 14.78 10.18
N PRO A 154 38.66 16.04 10.17
CA PRO A 154 40.09 16.34 10.02
C PRO A 154 41.00 15.74 11.10
N HIS A 155 40.45 15.38 12.26
CA HIS A 155 41.19 14.87 13.42
C HIS A 155 41.12 13.35 13.57
N LEU A 156 40.26 12.66 12.82
CA LEU A 156 40.07 11.21 12.94
C LEU A 156 41.36 10.42 12.73
N ASP A 157 42.23 10.85 11.80
CA ASP A 157 43.52 10.21 11.55
C ASP A 157 44.47 10.31 12.75
N SER A 158 44.50 11.46 13.43
CA SER A 158 45.29 11.65 14.65
C SER A 158 44.76 10.76 15.78
N CYS A 159 43.43 10.75 15.98
CA CYS A 159 42.79 9.89 16.98
C CYS A 159 43.02 8.40 16.73
N ARG A 160 43.11 7.97 15.46
CA ARG A 160 43.41 6.59 15.10
C ARG A 160 44.82 6.18 15.51
N ASN A 161 45.78 7.09 15.45
CA ASN A 161 47.19 6.79 15.76
C ASN A 161 47.46 6.73 17.28
N GLU A 162 46.59 7.32 18.10
CA GLU A 162 46.71 7.40 19.56
C GLU A 162 45.57 6.65 20.27
N ILE A 163 45.54 5.31 20.11
CA ILE A 163 44.52 4.48 20.74
C ILE A 163 44.84 4.24 22.22
N LEU A 164 43.98 4.75 23.10
CA LEU A 164 44.09 4.55 24.54
C LEU A 164 43.05 3.57 25.12
N SER A 165 41.93 3.37 24.43
CA SER A 165 40.86 2.43 24.84
C SER A 165 40.67 1.32 23.81
N VAL A 166 40.24 0.14 24.25
CA VAL A 166 39.81 -0.97 23.39
C VAL A 166 38.35 -0.84 22.94
N ARG A 167 37.59 0.05 23.59
CA ARG A 167 36.17 0.28 23.31
C ARG A 167 36.01 1.34 22.23
N PRO A 168 35.28 1.07 21.13
CA PRO A 168 35.16 1.99 20.01
C PRO A 168 34.34 3.26 20.32
N ASP A 169 33.35 3.16 21.21
CA ASP A 169 32.54 4.28 21.69
C ASP A 169 33.34 5.22 22.59
N GLU A 170 34.14 4.67 23.50
CA GLU A 170 35.06 5.44 24.35
C GLU A 170 36.17 6.11 23.51
N TRP A 171 36.73 5.41 22.52
CA TRP A 171 37.70 5.98 21.57
C TRP A 171 37.13 7.18 20.82
N LEU A 172 35.91 7.06 20.27
CA LEU A 172 35.27 8.16 19.56
C LEU A 172 34.97 9.34 20.50
N GLY A 173 34.44 9.06 21.69
CA GLY A 173 34.17 10.09 22.70
C GLY A 173 35.43 10.85 23.12
N ARG A 174 36.55 10.14 23.31
CA ARG A 174 37.85 10.74 23.61
C ARG A 174 38.30 11.67 22.48
N CYS A 175 38.22 11.20 21.24
CA CYS A 175 38.56 11.99 20.05
C CYS A 175 37.75 13.29 19.96
N ILE A 176 36.43 13.22 20.21
CA ILE A 176 35.55 14.38 20.19
C ILE A 176 35.94 15.39 21.29
N ILE A 177 36.22 14.91 22.50
CA ILE A 177 36.56 15.78 23.63
C ILE A 177 37.94 16.42 23.43
N ASP A 178 38.96 15.63 23.08
CA ASP A 178 40.33 16.11 23.01
C ASP A 178 40.54 17.16 21.91
N PHE A 179 39.83 17.04 20.78
CA PHE A 179 39.96 17.98 19.66
C PHE A 179 38.88 19.06 19.61
N LEU A 180 37.65 18.79 20.08
CA LEU A 180 36.52 19.71 19.95
C LEU A 180 35.98 20.22 21.29
N GLY A 181 36.36 19.63 22.42
CA GLY A 181 35.86 20.00 23.75
C GLY A 181 34.38 19.70 23.98
N ILE A 182 33.77 18.82 23.16
CA ILE A 182 32.34 18.49 23.24
C ILE A 182 32.16 17.19 24.04
N THR A 183 31.35 17.24 25.10
CA THR A 183 31.03 16.08 25.95
C THR A 183 29.70 15.46 25.56
N CYS A 184 29.51 14.15 25.82
CA CYS A 184 28.23 13.49 25.64
C CYS A 184 27.20 14.01 26.66
N VAL A 185 26.01 14.35 26.18
CA VAL A 185 24.88 14.74 27.02
C VAL A 185 23.73 13.74 26.90
N SER A 186 22.95 13.57 27.96
CA SER A 186 21.73 12.74 27.98
C SER A 186 20.44 13.55 27.86
N GLN A 187 20.54 14.88 27.82
CA GLN A 187 19.41 15.80 27.69
C GLN A 187 19.83 17.04 26.89
N LEU A 188 18.97 17.48 25.98
CA LEU A 188 19.18 18.67 25.17
C LEU A 188 17.85 19.33 24.82
N GLN A 189 17.74 20.66 24.98
CA GLN A 189 16.54 21.45 24.61
C GLN A 189 15.23 20.93 25.22
N GLY A 190 15.28 20.44 26.46
CA GLY A 190 14.11 19.84 27.15
C GLY A 190 13.75 18.43 26.69
N GLN A 191 14.47 17.88 25.70
CA GLN A 191 14.35 16.49 25.26
C GLN A 191 15.34 15.60 26.00
N HIS A 192 14.88 14.45 26.45
CA HIS A 192 15.68 13.47 27.18
C HIS A 192 15.99 12.25 26.31
N TYR A 193 17.25 11.80 26.33
CA TYR A 193 17.66 10.55 25.69
C TYR A 193 17.41 9.39 26.64
N HIS A 194 16.16 8.89 26.65
CA HIS A 194 15.76 7.80 27.54
C HIS A 194 16.31 6.45 27.08
N THR A 195 17.00 5.77 27.97
CA THR A 195 17.58 4.44 27.71
C THR A 195 17.21 3.49 28.82
N TYR A 196 17.07 2.20 28.50
CA TYR A 196 16.79 1.18 29.49
C TYR A 196 17.76 0.01 29.37
N GLU A 197 18.45 -0.29 30.46
CA GLU A 197 19.38 -1.40 30.53
C GLU A 197 18.65 -2.69 30.88
N LEU A 198 18.65 -3.65 29.96
CA LEU A 198 17.91 -4.89 30.13
C LEU A 198 18.70 -5.85 31.02
N ALA A 199 18.11 -6.23 32.16
CA ALA A 199 18.71 -7.25 33.02
C ALA A 199 18.70 -8.63 32.34
N LYS A 200 19.61 -9.50 32.77
CA LYS A 200 19.73 -10.86 32.23
C LYS A 200 18.47 -11.67 32.55
N ASN A 201 17.97 -12.41 31.55
CA ASN A 201 16.77 -13.25 31.63
C ASN A 201 15.45 -12.50 31.89
N THR A 202 15.42 -11.19 31.66
CA THR A 202 14.18 -10.41 31.74
C THR A 202 13.24 -10.74 30.59
N GLU A 203 11.95 -10.86 30.90
CA GLU A 203 10.88 -10.97 29.91
C GLU A 203 10.30 -9.58 29.61
N PRO A 204 10.50 -9.02 28.40
CA PRO A 204 10.03 -7.67 28.07
C PRO A 204 8.53 -7.44 28.29
N GLU A 205 7.71 -8.49 28.18
CA GLU A 205 6.26 -8.40 28.32
C GLU A 205 5.81 -8.17 29.77
N LYS A 206 6.69 -8.42 30.74
CA LYS A 206 6.44 -8.21 32.18
C LYS A 206 7.01 -6.89 32.69
N GLU A 207 7.78 -6.18 31.86
CA GLU A 207 8.35 -4.89 32.21
C GLU A 207 7.29 -3.79 32.06
N GLU A 208 6.73 -3.37 33.20
CA GLU A 208 5.71 -2.32 33.28
C GLU A 208 6.30 -0.98 33.76
N VAL A 209 7.59 -0.93 34.10
CA VAL A 209 8.25 0.25 34.67
C VAL A 209 8.24 1.42 33.67
N GLU A 210 7.99 2.64 34.15
CA GLU A 210 7.85 3.83 33.30
C GLU A 210 9.12 4.12 32.47
N GLU A 211 10.31 3.90 33.04
CA GLU A 211 11.58 4.08 32.33
C GLU A 211 11.71 3.15 31.13
N PHE A 212 11.22 1.91 31.24
CA PHE A 212 11.19 0.96 30.12
C PHE A 212 10.24 1.45 29.03
N GLN A 213 9.03 1.86 29.42
CA GLN A 213 8.04 2.34 28.45
C GLN A 213 8.49 3.61 27.72
N ALA A 214 9.20 4.50 28.43
CA ALA A 214 9.73 5.75 27.87
C ALA A 214 11.03 5.56 27.07
N ALA A 215 11.67 4.39 27.12
CA ALA A 215 12.97 4.17 26.51
C ALA A 215 12.92 4.30 24.98
N LEU A 216 13.90 5.05 24.45
CA LEU A 216 14.19 5.15 23.03
C LEU A 216 15.14 4.03 22.58
N ALA A 217 16.04 3.59 23.46
CA ALA A 217 16.94 2.48 23.21
C ALA A 217 17.03 1.50 24.39
N VAL A 218 17.09 0.20 24.07
CA VAL A 218 17.24 -0.89 25.04
C VAL A 218 18.46 -1.74 24.68
N HIS A 219 19.30 -2.02 25.68
CA HIS A 219 20.53 -2.80 25.53
C HIS A 219 20.89 -3.49 26.86
N PRO A 220 21.56 -4.65 26.85
CA PRO A 220 21.95 -5.46 25.68
C PRO A 220 20.84 -6.37 25.16
N VAL A 221 20.81 -6.58 23.84
CA VAL A 221 19.95 -7.58 23.19
C VAL A 221 20.79 -8.81 22.81
N SER A 222 20.52 -9.93 23.47
CA SER A 222 21.31 -11.17 23.33
C SER A 222 21.11 -11.89 21.99
N ASP A 223 19.91 -11.86 21.43
CA ASP A 223 19.52 -12.66 20.27
C ASP A 223 18.33 -12.07 19.51
N MET A 224 18.07 -12.63 18.32
CA MET A 224 17.01 -12.19 17.41
C MET A 224 15.61 -12.30 18.01
N THR A 225 15.35 -13.33 18.83
CA THR A 225 14.03 -13.56 19.42
C THR A 225 13.72 -12.46 20.41
N LEU A 226 14.70 -12.11 21.25
CA LEU A 226 14.57 -11.00 22.18
C LEU A 226 14.33 -9.66 21.45
N MET A 227 15.06 -9.40 20.35
CA MET A 227 14.85 -8.21 19.51
C MET A 227 13.39 -8.09 19.03
N TYR A 228 12.80 -9.19 18.54
CA TYR A 228 11.41 -9.18 18.09
C TYR A 228 10.39 -9.10 19.23
N ARG A 229 10.68 -9.70 20.39
CA ARG A 229 9.83 -9.58 21.59
C ARG A 229 9.79 -8.14 22.10
N LEU A 230 10.95 -7.48 22.16
CA LEU A 230 11.04 -6.04 22.44
C LEU A 230 10.23 -5.24 21.42
N HIS A 231 10.42 -5.50 20.12
CA HIS A 231 9.68 -4.81 19.07
C HIS A 231 8.16 -4.94 19.21
N LYS A 232 7.67 -6.15 19.49
CA LYS A 232 6.24 -6.40 19.75
C LYS A 232 5.74 -5.60 20.95
N GLN A 233 6.47 -5.60 22.05
CA GLN A 233 6.07 -4.91 23.27
C GLN A 233 6.04 -3.39 23.08
N PHE A 234 7.09 -2.81 22.50
CA PHE A 234 7.15 -1.39 22.21
C PHE A 234 6.12 -0.96 21.16
N SER A 235 5.81 -1.80 20.18
CA SER A 235 4.72 -1.54 19.21
C SER A 235 3.35 -1.48 19.90
N ARG A 236 3.11 -2.37 20.87
CA ARG A 236 1.89 -2.32 21.71
C ARG A 236 1.83 -1.03 22.52
N ILE A 237 2.93 -0.63 23.16
CA ILE A 237 2.99 0.63 23.93
C ILE A 237 2.69 1.83 23.03
N GLN A 238 3.25 1.90 21.81
CA GLN A 238 2.95 2.98 20.87
C GLN A 238 1.49 2.97 20.40
N LEU A 239 0.92 1.78 20.17
CA LEU A 239 -0.49 1.66 19.81
C LEU A 239 -1.40 2.19 20.92
N ASP A 240 -1.13 1.85 22.18
CA ASP A 240 -1.89 2.30 23.32
C ASP A 240 -1.77 3.83 23.50
N ARG A 241 -0.57 4.40 23.34
CA ARG A 241 -0.35 5.86 23.33
C ARG A 241 -1.11 6.57 22.21
N ALA A 242 -1.08 6.02 21.00
CA ALA A 242 -1.81 6.59 19.86
C ALA A 242 -3.33 6.59 20.12
N TYR A 243 -3.88 5.54 20.73
CA TYR A 243 -5.30 5.51 21.10
C TYR A 243 -5.65 6.53 22.19
N GLN A 244 -4.78 6.74 23.18
CA GLN A 244 -4.96 7.77 24.20
C GLN A 244 -4.91 9.17 23.58
N GLU A 245 -3.91 9.45 22.75
CA GLU A 245 -3.78 10.73 22.04
C GLU A 245 -5.01 11.01 21.15
N ILE A 246 -5.52 10.01 20.44
CA ILE A 246 -6.77 10.14 19.67
C ILE A 246 -7.94 10.53 20.58
N GLN A 247 -8.08 9.91 21.76
CA GLN A 247 -9.16 10.24 22.70
C GLN A 247 -9.02 11.67 23.23
N ASP A 248 -7.81 12.07 23.61
CA ASP A 248 -7.52 13.40 24.13
C ASP A 248 -7.79 14.47 23.07
N LEU A 249 -7.33 14.27 21.84
CA LEU A 249 -7.61 15.15 20.71
C LEU A 249 -9.11 15.22 20.41
N GLN A 250 -9.83 14.10 20.45
CA GLN A 250 -11.29 14.10 20.26
C GLN A 250 -12.01 14.91 21.35
N MET A 251 -11.56 14.83 22.60
CA MET A 251 -12.11 15.64 23.70
C MET A 251 -11.78 17.13 23.53
N GLN A 252 -10.54 17.46 23.17
CA GLN A 252 -10.12 18.83 22.91
C GLN A 252 -10.93 19.46 21.76
N ILE A 253 -11.12 18.73 20.66
CA ILE A 253 -11.96 19.19 19.54
C ILE A 253 -13.37 19.50 20.01
N ARG A 254 -14.00 18.60 20.78
CA ARG A 254 -15.36 18.82 21.32
C ARG A 254 -15.43 20.05 22.23
N ASN A 255 -14.44 20.23 23.11
CA ASN A 255 -14.41 21.37 24.04
C ASN A 255 -14.22 22.70 23.29
N LEU A 256 -13.38 22.72 22.24
CA LEU A 256 -13.14 23.92 21.43
C LEU A 256 -14.29 24.24 20.46
N THR A 257 -15.13 23.26 20.14
CA THR A 257 -16.24 23.42 19.19
C THR A 257 -17.16 24.57 19.54
N ALA A 258 -17.49 24.73 20.82
CA ALA A 258 -18.38 25.79 21.30
C ALA A 258 -17.84 27.20 21.04
N LEU A 259 -16.52 27.33 20.84
CA LEU A 259 -15.84 28.59 20.54
C LEU A 259 -15.70 28.86 19.04
N THR A 260 -16.07 27.89 18.18
CA THR A 260 -15.98 28.05 16.72
C THR A 260 -17.19 28.81 16.16
N PRO A 261 -17.06 29.55 15.04
CA PRO A 261 -18.19 30.28 14.44
C PRO A 261 -19.36 29.38 14.03
N ALA A 262 -19.08 28.13 13.68
CA ALA A 262 -20.09 27.13 13.32
C ALA A 262 -20.75 26.48 14.56
N GLY A 263 -20.20 26.69 15.75
CA GLY A 263 -20.65 26.07 17.00
C GLY A 263 -20.74 24.55 16.90
N GLU A 264 -21.72 23.96 17.59
CA GLU A 264 -21.96 22.51 17.58
C GLU A 264 -22.32 21.94 16.20
N ALA A 265 -22.84 22.77 15.29
CA ALA A 265 -23.17 22.33 13.93
C ALA A 265 -21.93 22.08 13.06
N GLY A 266 -20.76 22.59 13.47
CA GLY A 266 -19.49 22.37 12.77
C GLY A 266 -18.81 21.03 13.08
N VAL A 267 -19.24 20.30 14.13
CA VAL A 267 -18.61 19.03 14.48
C VAL A 267 -19.13 17.88 13.65
N THR A 268 -18.20 17.19 13.01
CA THR A 268 -18.50 15.94 12.35
C THR A 268 -18.64 14.81 13.37
N TRP A 269 -19.60 13.94 13.14
CA TRP A 269 -19.76 12.70 13.90
C TRP A 269 -19.46 11.49 13.00
N PRO A 270 -18.51 10.60 13.34
CA PRO A 270 -17.55 10.71 14.45
C PRO A 270 -16.50 11.81 14.26
N VAL A 271 -15.97 12.30 15.38
CA VAL A 271 -14.92 13.34 15.41
C VAL A 271 -13.67 12.83 14.72
N GLY A 272 -13.08 13.64 13.83
CA GLY A 272 -11.90 13.28 13.04
C GLY A 272 -12.20 12.55 11.73
N ILE A 273 -13.49 12.34 11.40
CA ILE A 273 -13.94 11.83 10.10
C ILE A 273 -14.54 12.99 9.30
N ASN A 274 -14.41 12.93 7.97
CA ASN A 274 -15.00 13.89 7.04
C ASN A 274 -16.52 14.03 7.23
N ALA A 275 -17.05 15.21 6.94
CA ALA A 275 -18.49 15.47 6.97
C ALA A 275 -19.23 14.62 5.91
N PRO A 276 -20.49 14.22 6.19
CA PRO A 276 -21.33 13.55 5.21
C PRO A 276 -21.45 14.35 3.90
N PHE A 277 -21.54 13.64 2.77
CA PHE A 277 -21.81 14.27 1.49
C PHE A 277 -23.14 15.03 1.51
N LEU A 278 -23.11 16.29 1.06
CA LEU A 278 -24.28 17.16 0.98
C LEU A 278 -24.76 17.23 -0.46
N PRO A 279 -25.89 16.58 -0.82
CA PRO A 279 -26.41 16.60 -2.18
C PRO A 279 -26.89 18.00 -2.55
N LYS A 280 -26.46 18.51 -3.71
CA LYS A 280 -26.92 19.81 -4.25
C LYS A 280 -28.19 19.68 -5.08
N SER A 281 -28.45 18.48 -5.60
CA SER A 281 -29.63 18.18 -6.40
C SER A 281 -30.27 16.85 -5.98
N ARG A 282 -31.52 16.63 -6.41
CA ARG A 282 -32.24 15.35 -6.20
C ARG A 282 -31.54 14.14 -6.81
N PHE A 283 -30.66 14.35 -7.79
CA PHE A 283 -29.94 13.28 -8.48
C PHE A 283 -28.66 12.86 -7.75
N GLU A 284 -28.24 13.63 -6.75
CA GLU A 284 -27.06 13.35 -5.92
C GLU A 284 -27.44 12.70 -4.58
N VAL A 285 -28.73 12.48 -4.32
CA VAL A 285 -29.19 11.87 -3.07
C VAL A 285 -28.78 10.41 -3.03
N ILE A 286 -27.91 10.08 -2.08
CA ILE A 286 -27.46 8.71 -1.82
C ILE A 286 -28.57 7.95 -1.08
N SER A 287 -29.05 6.86 -1.68
CA SER A 287 -30.09 6.00 -1.11
C SER A 287 -29.57 5.16 0.06
N TRP A 288 -30.46 4.86 1.01
CA TRP A 288 -30.22 3.88 2.05
C TRP A 288 -30.75 2.51 1.61
N ASP A 289 -29.91 1.49 1.75
CA ASP A 289 -30.29 0.11 1.53
C ASP A 289 -30.75 -0.52 2.83
N TYR A 290 -32.00 -0.99 2.85
CA TYR A 290 -32.53 -1.74 3.97
C TYR A 290 -32.08 -3.21 3.92
N PHE A 291 -31.68 -3.73 5.07
CA PHE A 291 -31.27 -5.11 5.23
C PHE A 291 -31.73 -5.72 6.56
N THR A 292 -31.83 -7.04 6.54
CA THR A 292 -32.01 -7.92 7.70
C THR A 292 -30.78 -8.80 7.85
N GLU A 293 -30.71 -9.67 8.86
CA GLU A 293 -29.56 -10.58 9.02
C GLU A 293 -29.38 -11.57 7.86
N GLN A 294 -30.43 -11.78 7.06
CA GLN A 294 -30.44 -12.78 6.00
C GLN A 294 -30.66 -12.20 4.60
N HIS A 295 -31.21 -10.99 4.47
CA HIS A 295 -31.68 -10.47 3.19
C HIS A 295 -31.41 -8.98 3.00
N LEU A 296 -31.21 -8.60 1.74
CA LEU A 296 -31.12 -7.23 1.25
C LEU A 296 -32.38 -6.92 0.42
N PHE A 297 -32.85 -5.68 0.47
CA PHE A 297 -34.06 -5.23 -0.24
C PHE A 297 -33.76 -4.24 -1.40
N SER A 298 -32.48 -4.05 -1.71
CA SER A 298 -31.97 -3.30 -2.87
C SER A 298 -31.16 -4.25 -3.75
N CYS A 299 -31.83 -5.08 -4.55
CA CYS A 299 -31.15 -6.15 -5.28
C CYS A 299 -30.69 -5.70 -6.68
N PRO A 300 -29.49 -6.12 -7.13
CA PRO A 300 -28.96 -5.70 -8.44
C PRO A 300 -29.83 -6.14 -9.63
N ASP A 301 -30.51 -7.27 -9.49
CA ASP A 301 -31.41 -7.87 -10.49
C ASP A 301 -32.80 -7.20 -10.53
N GLY A 302 -33.04 -6.19 -9.70
CA GLY A 302 -34.34 -5.52 -9.57
C GLY A 302 -35.36 -6.32 -8.76
N SER A 303 -34.98 -7.48 -8.19
CA SER A 303 -35.85 -8.24 -7.29
C SER A 303 -36.15 -7.44 -6.02
N PRO A 304 -37.36 -7.58 -5.43
CA PRO A 304 -37.72 -6.85 -4.21
C PRO A 304 -36.93 -7.32 -2.98
N LYS A 305 -36.34 -8.52 -3.02
CA LYS A 305 -35.62 -9.15 -1.92
C LYS A 305 -34.66 -10.20 -2.46
N CYS A 306 -33.43 -10.21 -1.94
CA CYS A 306 -32.38 -11.16 -2.27
C CYS A 306 -31.64 -11.59 -1.00
N GLU A 307 -31.10 -12.80 -1.00
CA GLU A 307 -30.33 -13.33 0.13
C GLU A 307 -28.97 -12.64 0.25
N LEU A 308 -28.56 -12.37 1.49
CA LEU A 308 -27.22 -11.92 1.79
C LEU A 308 -26.24 -13.08 1.62
N SER A 309 -25.31 -12.92 0.69
CA SER A 309 -24.24 -13.89 0.41
C SER A 309 -22.87 -13.22 0.35
N GLY A 310 -21.82 -14.04 0.42
CA GLY A 310 -20.42 -13.60 0.29
C GLY A 310 -20.05 -12.43 1.21
N ALA A 311 -19.42 -11.41 0.61
CA ALA A 311 -18.93 -10.23 1.31
C ALA A 311 -20.04 -9.43 2.01
N SER A 312 -21.25 -9.36 1.45
CA SER A 312 -22.36 -8.62 2.08
C SER A 312 -22.84 -9.28 3.37
N LYS A 313 -22.86 -10.62 3.44
CA LYS A 313 -23.22 -11.34 4.67
C LYS A 313 -22.16 -11.19 5.75
N ALA A 314 -20.88 -11.27 5.35
CA ALA A 314 -19.76 -11.06 6.25
C ALA A 314 -19.79 -9.65 6.84
N ASP A 315 -20.00 -8.63 6.01
CA ASP A 315 -20.13 -7.22 6.39
C ASP A 315 -21.22 -7.00 7.46
N VAL A 316 -22.43 -7.49 7.19
CA VAL A 316 -23.56 -7.39 8.13
C VAL A 316 -23.27 -8.11 9.46
N SER A 317 -22.59 -9.26 9.41
CA SER A 317 -22.27 -10.02 10.63
C SER A 317 -21.22 -9.28 11.47
N GLU A 318 -20.19 -8.74 10.82
CA GLU A 318 -19.12 -8.00 11.47
C GLU A 318 -19.63 -6.71 12.12
N ILE A 319 -20.43 -5.91 11.40
CA ILE A 319 -20.91 -4.62 11.92
C ILE A 319 -21.80 -4.78 13.15
N ILE A 320 -22.58 -5.86 13.22
CA ILE A 320 -23.40 -6.20 14.39
C ILE A 320 -22.51 -6.56 15.59
N VAL A 321 -21.44 -7.34 15.39
CA VAL A 321 -20.48 -7.68 16.44
C VAL A 321 -19.77 -6.42 16.93
N SER A 322 -19.25 -5.58 16.02
CA SER A 322 -18.61 -4.32 16.37
C SER A 322 -19.56 -3.37 17.13
N ALA A 323 -20.85 -3.33 16.76
CA ALA A 323 -21.84 -2.54 17.49
C ALA A 323 -21.95 -2.98 18.96
N LEU A 324 -22.03 -4.29 19.20
CA LEU A 324 -22.12 -4.86 20.55
C LEU A 324 -20.84 -4.64 21.36
N GLU A 325 -19.68 -4.78 20.73
CA GLU A 325 -18.39 -4.53 21.36
C GLU A 325 -18.27 -3.08 21.81
N GLN A 326 -18.64 -2.12 20.95
CA GLN A 326 -18.60 -0.69 21.29
C GLN A 326 -19.61 -0.31 22.37
N LEU A 327 -20.82 -0.89 22.34
CA LEU A 327 -21.79 -0.73 23.43
C LEU A 327 -21.25 -1.27 24.74
N ASN A 328 -20.72 -2.49 24.75
CA ASN A 328 -20.15 -3.09 25.95
C ASN A 328 -18.95 -2.28 26.46
N ARG A 329 -18.04 -1.85 25.58
CA ARG A 329 -16.90 -1.00 25.95
C ARG A 329 -17.33 0.32 26.59
N ARG A 330 -18.44 0.91 26.14
CA ARG A 330 -18.96 2.18 26.65
C ARG A 330 -19.67 2.07 28.00
N TYR A 331 -20.36 0.97 28.26
CA TYR A 331 -21.21 0.82 29.45
C TYR A 331 -20.69 -0.19 30.48
N GLN A 332 -19.61 -0.93 30.19
CA GLN A 332 -18.94 -1.73 31.19
C GLN A 332 -18.29 -0.85 32.27
N PRO A 333 -18.25 -1.32 33.53
CA PRO A 333 -18.76 -2.61 34.01
C PRO A 333 -20.24 -2.60 34.39
N LEU A 334 -20.98 -1.49 34.22
CA LEU A 334 -22.35 -1.32 34.74
C LEU A 334 -23.38 -2.21 34.04
N LEU A 335 -23.30 -2.28 32.71
CA LEU A 335 -24.19 -3.07 31.87
C LEU A 335 -23.39 -3.93 30.89
N ARG A 336 -23.85 -5.16 30.69
CA ARG A 336 -23.40 -6.04 29.62
C ARG A 336 -24.56 -6.32 28.66
N PHE A 337 -24.36 -6.02 27.39
CA PHE A 337 -25.34 -6.22 26.33
C PHE A 337 -25.05 -7.51 25.55
N SER A 338 -26.09 -8.29 25.30
CA SER A 338 -26.11 -9.36 24.31
C SER A 338 -27.17 -9.07 23.23
N LYS A 339 -26.89 -9.43 21.98
CA LYS A 339 -27.88 -9.32 20.89
C LYS A 339 -28.93 -10.41 21.05
N ARG A 340 -30.20 -10.01 21.05
CA ARG A 340 -31.30 -10.93 20.74
C ARG A 340 -31.62 -10.94 19.26
N GLN A 341 -31.81 -9.77 18.65
CA GLN A 341 -32.22 -9.66 17.26
C GLN A 341 -31.84 -8.31 16.65
N LEU A 342 -31.49 -8.28 15.36
CA LEU A 342 -31.53 -7.06 14.55
C LEU A 342 -32.98 -6.79 14.10
N LEU A 343 -33.55 -5.67 14.52
CA LEU A 343 -34.89 -5.24 14.10
C LEU A 343 -34.85 -4.61 12.70
N ASN A 344 -33.98 -3.61 12.51
CA ASN A 344 -33.80 -2.93 11.23
C ASN A 344 -32.31 -2.63 11.00
N GLY A 345 -31.82 -2.92 9.80
CA GLY A 345 -30.51 -2.48 9.34
C GLY A 345 -30.65 -1.56 8.13
N TYR A 346 -29.95 -0.43 8.16
CA TYR A 346 -29.82 0.46 7.01
C TYR A 346 -28.33 0.68 6.74
N ARG A 347 -27.90 0.56 5.48
CA ARG A 347 -26.54 0.90 5.06
C ARG A 347 -26.54 1.84 3.86
N ARG A 348 -25.52 2.68 3.75
CA ARG A 348 -25.22 3.44 2.53
C ARG A 348 -23.73 3.66 2.38
N PHE A 349 -23.26 3.80 1.16
CA PHE A 349 -21.88 4.20 0.87
C PHE A 349 -21.82 5.70 0.59
N ASP A 350 -21.12 6.44 1.45
CA ASP A 350 -20.83 7.85 1.25
C ASP A 350 -19.40 8.02 0.71
N PRO A 351 -19.20 8.62 -0.48
CA PRO A 351 -17.88 8.73 -1.08
C PRO A 351 -16.90 9.61 -0.28
N THR A 352 -17.37 10.49 0.61
CA THR A 352 -16.46 11.36 1.40
C THR A 352 -15.90 10.67 2.63
N ARG A 353 -16.60 9.66 3.15
CA ARG A 353 -16.31 9.10 4.46
C ARG A 353 -16.45 7.59 4.59
N GLY A 354 -17.04 6.87 3.64
CA GLY A 354 -17.12 5.40 3.65
C GLY A 354 -18.51 4.85 3.91
N MET A 355 -18.58 3.65 4.48
CA MET A 355 -19.85 2.95 4.71
C MET A 355 -20.51 3.40 6.01
N GLU A 356 -21.73 3.90 5.92
CA GLU A 356 -22.53 4.28 7.08
C GLU A 356 -23.59 3.23 7.37
N TYR A 357 -23.82 2.97 8.66
CA TYR A 357 -24.79 1.99 9.13
C TYR A 357 -25.68 2.60 10.22
N THR A 358 -26.96 2.28 10.16
CA THR A 358 -27.93 2.51 11.24
C THR A 358 -28.56 1.18 11.59
N LEU A 359 -28.35 0.71 12.83
CA LEU A 359 -28.83 -0.57 13.33
C LEU A 359 -29.82 -0.35 14.48
N ASP A 360 -31.04 -0.85 14.33
CA ASP A 360 -32.00 -0.97 15.43
C ASP A 360 -31.86 -2.36 16.04
N LEU A 361 -31.23 -2.46 17.21
CA LEU A 361 -30.93 -3.72 17.88
C LEU A 361 -31.87 -3.96 19.06
N LEU A 362 -32.42 -5.17 19.15
CA LEU A 362 -33.06 -5.67 20.36
C LEU A 362 -31.97 -6.35 21.22
N LEU A 363 -31.68 -5.74 22.36
CA LEU A 363 -30.60 -6.11 23.25
C LEU A 363 -31.15 -6.65 24.56
N GLU A 364 -30.44 -7.61 25.14
CA GLU A 364 -30.61 -8.02 26.52
C GLU A 364 -29.47 -7.43 27.35
N ALA A 365 -29.83 -6.55 28.28
CA ALA A 365 -28.90 -5.89 29.18
C ALA A 365 -28.89 -6.59 30.53
N VAL A 366 -27.70 -7.04 30.94
CA VAL A 366 -27.44 -7.65 32.24
C VAL A 366 -26.74 -6.64 33.12
N THR A 367 -27.32 -6.35 34.28
CA THR A 367 -26.70 -5.52 35.32
C THR A 367 -25.65 -6.29 36.10
N GLN A 368 -24.78 -5.61 36.83
CA GLN A 368 -23.81 -6.26 37.74
C GLN A 368 -24.47 -7.18 38.78
N LYS A 369 -25.72 -6.88 39.17
CA LYS A 369 -26.49 -7.68 40.12
C LYS A 369 -27.17 -8.90 39.49
N GLY A 370 -26.93 -9.15 38.19
CA GLY A 370 -27.50 -10.28 37.45
C GLY A 370 -28.92 -10.06 36.92
N HIS A 371 -29.53 -8.88 37.16
CA HIS A 371 -30.87 -8.60 36.62
C HIS A 371 -30.78 -8.40 35.10
N THR A 372 -31.69 -9.04 34.37
CA THR A 372 -31.83 -8.96 32.91
C THR A 372 -32.98 -8.04 32.54
N HIS A 373 -32.77 -7.20 31.51
CA HIS A 373 -33.82 -6.38 30.92
C HIS A 373 -33.66 -6.34 29.40
N VAL A 374 -34.76 -6.46 28.66
CA VAL A 374 -34.76 -6.36 27.20
C VAL A 374 -35.02 -4.91 26.80
N LEU A 375 -34.21 -4.35 25.90
CA LEU A 375 -34.38 -2.99 25.41
C LEU A 375 -34.02 -2.87 23.94
N ALA A 376 -34.73 -2.01 23.22
CA ALA A 376 -34.41 -1.66 21.84
C ALA A 376 -33.48 -0.43 21.82
N LYS A 377 -32.40 -0.50 21.04
CA LYS A 377 -31.44 0.60 20.91
C LYS A 377 -31.02 0.78 19.45
N ARG A 378 -31.14 2.02 18.97
CA ARG A 378 -30.53 2.46 17.71
C ARG A 378 -29.05 2.77 17.92
N VAL A 379 -28.21 2.19 17.07
CA VAL A 379 -26.76 2.43 17.02
C VAL A 379 -26.40 2.88 15.61
N SER A 380 -25.63 3.97 15.51
CA SER A 380 -25.09 4.44 14.24
C SER A 380 -23.60 4.14 14.24
N LEU A 381 -23.09 3.67 13.10
CA LEU A 381 -21.69 3.30 12.90
C LEU A 381 -21.21 3.81 11.55
N VAL A 382 -19.91 4.11 11.46
CA VAL A 382 -19.26 4.49 10.20
C VAL A 382 -18.01 3.66 10.08
N ARG A 383 -17.87 2.93 8.97
CA ARG A 383 -16.61 2.31 8.56
C ARG A 383 -15.91 3.28 7.61
N PRO A 384 -14.88 4.00 8.09
CA PRO A 384 -14.24 5.03 7.28
C PRO A 384 -13.48 4.45 6.09
N LEU A 385 -13.34 5.24 5.03
CA LEU A 385 -12.40 4.93 3.96
C LEU A 385 -10.97 4.89 4.51
N SER A 386 -10.16 3.96 4.01
CA SER A 386 -8.73 3.93 4.30
C SER A 386 -8.05 5.20 3.77
N LYS A 387 -6.87 5.52 4.30
CA LYS A 387 -6.05 6.58 3.71
C LYS A 387 -5.75 6.21 2.26
N VAL A 388 -5.66 7.24 1.41
CA VAL A 388 -5.22 7.05 0.03
C VAL A 388 -3.78 6.56 0.06
N GLU A 389 -3.56 5.34 -0.43
CA GLU A 389 -2.24 4.76 -0.57
C GLU A 389 -1.82 4.84 -2.04
N ILE A 390 -0.64 5.39 -2.28
CA ILE A 390 -0.03 5.38 -3.62
C ILE A 390 0.63 4.02 -3.79
N ILE A 391 -0.02 3.15 -4.56
CA ILE A 391 0.54 1.85 -4.93
C ILE A 391 1.43 2.08 -6.15
N PRO A 392 2.76 1.85 -6.08
CA PRO A 392 3.62 1.97 -7.24
C PRO A 392 3.24 0.87 -8.25
N MET A 393 2.73 1.28 -9.40
CA MET A 393 2.38 0.35 -10.49
C MET A 393 3.63 0.07 -11.34
N PRO A 394 3.80 -1.18 -11.83
CA PRO A 394 4.81 -1.48 -12.84
C PRO A 394 4.69 -0.57 -14.05
N TYR A 395 5.83 -0.27 -14.69
CA TYR A 395 5.86 0.56 -15.88
C TYR A 395 5.10 -0.11 -17.04
N VAL A 396 4.17 0.62 -17.64
CA VAL A 396 3.36 0.22 -18.80
C VAL A 396 3.65 1.16 -19.98
N THR A 397 3.48 0.65 -21.20
CA THR A 397 3.73 1.42 -22.43
C THR A 397 2.62 1.25 -23.44
N GLU A 398 2.33 2.31 -24.18
CA GLU A 398 1.43 2.29 -25.35
C GLU A 398 2.04 1.58 -26.57
N ALA A 399 3.32 1.17 -26.51
CA ALA A 399 4.01 0.52 -27.62
C ALA A 399 3.74 -1.00 -27.71
N THR A 400 3.16 -1.60 -26.67
CA THR A 400 2.93 -3.07 -26.62
C THR A 400 1.94 -3.50 -27.70
N ARG A 401 2.30 -4.55 -28.44
CA ARG A 401 1.44 -5.11 -29.47
C ARG A 401 0.23 -5.81 -28.87
N VAL A 402 -0.97 -5.47 -29.32
CA VAL A 402 -2.22 -6.10 -28.88
C VAL A 402 -2.61 -7.22 -29.85
N GLN A 403 -2.83 -8.43 -29.35
CA GLN A 403 -3.36 -9.54 -30.11
C GLN A 403 -4.88 -9.62 -29.91
N LEU A 404 -5.63 -9.10 -30.87
CA LEU A 404 -7.08 -9.23 -30.91
C LEU A 404 -7.46 -10.67 -31.22
N VAL A 405 -8.39 -11.20 -30.44
CA VAL A 405 -8.96 -12.53 -30.58
C VAL A 405 -10.45 -12.37 -30.78
N LEU A 406 -10.93 -12.72 -31.98
CA LEU A 406 -12.34 -12.65 -32.33
C LEU A 406 -12.91 -14.07 -32.50
N PRO A 407 -13.63 -14.59 -31.49
CA PRO A 407 -14.39 -15.82 -31.65
C PRO A 407 -15.63 -15.60 -32.51
N LEU A 408 -15.82 -16.47 -33.50
CA LEU A 408 -16.90 -16.40 -34.48
C LEU A 408 -17.71 -17.69 -34.47
N THR A 409 -19.02 -17.53 -34.31
CA THR A 409 -20.02 -18.57 -34.48
C THR A 409 -20.82 -18.35 -35.77
N VAL A 410 -21.68 -19.31 -36.12
CA VAL A 410 -22.54 -19.20 -37.32
C VAL A 410 -23.52 -18.02 -37.22
N GLN A 411 -23.91 -17.61 -36.02
CA GLN A 411 -24.84 -16.49 -35.79
C GLN A 411 -24.20 -15.13 -36.06
N ASP A 412 -22.87 -15.06 -36.05
CA ASP A 412 -22.13 -13.81 -36.15
C ASP A 412 -21.83 -13.42 -37.60
N LEU A 413 -22.02 -14.34 -38.56
CA LEU A 413 -21.57 -14.21 -39.95
C LEU A 413 -22.06 -12.94 -40.65
N ASP A 414 -23.30 -12.53 -40.40
CA ASP A 414 -23.90 -11.35 -41.02
C ASP A 414 -23.25 -10.03 -40.55
N TYR A 415 -22.57 -10.04 -39.41
CA TYR A 415 -21.97 -8.86 -38.78
C TYR A 415 -20.44 -8.78 -38.96
N VAL A 416 -19.79 -9.87 -39.37
CA VAL A 416 -18.32 -9.92 -39.52
C VAL A 416 -17.80 -8.90 -40.53
N ALA A 417 -18.53 -8.66 -41.62
CA ALA A 417 -18.12 -7.71 -42.65
C ALA A 417 -17.93 -6.29 -42.07
N ASN A 418 -18.92 -5.81 -41.30
CA ASN A 418 -18.84 -4.51 -40.65
C ASN A 418 -17.67 -4.42 -39.66
N PHE A 419 -17.44 -5.48 -38.88
CA PHE A 419 -16.30 -5.53 -37.97
C PHE A 419 -14.96 -5.44 -38.72
N LEU A 420 -14.81 -6.20 -39.81
CA LEU A 420 -13.60 -6.21 -40.62
C LEU A 420 -13.34 -4.85 -41.30
N ASP A 421 -14.38 -4.19 -41.80
CA ASP A 421 -14.27 -2.84 -42.36
C ASP A 421 -13.85 -1.81 -41.30
N MET A 422 -14.45 -1.86 -40.11
CA MET A 422 -14.08 -0.98 -38.99
C MET A 422 -12.65 -1.26 -38.50
N PHE A 423 -12.24 -2.52 -38.41
CA PHE A 423 -10.87 -2.90 -38.07
C PHE A 423 -9.86 -2.41 -39.11
N ALA A 424 -10.18 -2.54 -40.40
CA ALA A 424 -9.34 -2.01 -41.46
C ALA A 424 -9.19 -0.49 -41.36
N MET A 425 -10.29 0.25 -41.21
CA MET A 425 -10.30 1.71 -41.12
C MET A 425 -9.59 2.24 -39.86
N ASN A 426 -9.85 1.63 -38.70
CA ASN A 426 -9.40 2.18 -37.42
C ASN A 426 -8.02 1.66 -36.97
N THR A 427 -7.59 0.49 -37.46
CA THR A 427 -6.34 -0.17 -37.02
C THR A 427 -5.34 -0.35 -38.16
N LEU A 428 -5.77 -0.84 -39.32
CA LEU A 428 -4.85 -1.10 -40.43
C LEU A 428 -4.43 0.18 -41.16
N ASP A 429 -5.38 1.06 -41.48
CA ASP A 429 -5.09 2.34 -42.15
C ASP A 429 -4.27 3.28 -41.25
N THR A 430 -4.49 3.22 -39.94
CA THR A 430 -3.76 4.00 -38.93
C THR A 430 -2.41 3.39 -38.54
N HIS A 431 -2.09 2.18 -39.05
CA HIS A 431 -0.87 1.43 -38.74
C HIS A 431 -0.66 1.21 -37.22
N ASP A 432 -1.75 0.98 -36.48
CA ASP A 432 -1.68 0.70 -35.04
C ASP A 432 -1.02 -0.68 -34.81
N ASN A 433 -0.26 -0.82 -33.72
CA ASN A 433 0.46 -2.04 -33.37
C ASN A 433 -0.50 -3.09 -32.77
N ALA A 434 -1.36 -3.63 -33.62
CA ALA A 434 -2.35 -4.62 -33.24
C ALA A 434 -2.56 -5.66 -34.35
N LEU A 435 -2.82 -6.91 -33.97
CA LEU A 435 -3.02 -8.03 -34.89
C LEU A 435 -4.33 -8.74 -34.59
N LEU A 436 -5.04 -9.16 -35.64
CA LEU A 436 -6.30 -9.89 -35.51
C LEU A 436 -6.06 -11.40 -35.71
N THR A 437 -6.56 -12.21 -34.78
CA THR A 437 -6.69 -13.66 -34.92
C THR A 437 -8.16 -14.05 -34.84
N LEU A 438 -8.64 -14.78 -35.84
CA LEU A 438 -10.02 -15.29 -35.88
C LEU A 438 -10.12 -16.68 -35.26
N LEU A 439 -11.14 -16.95 -34.45
CA LEU A 439 -11.45 -18.31 -33.99
C LEU A 439 -12.77 -18.77 -34.60
N PHE A 440 -12.70 -19.70 -35.55
CA PHE A 440 -13.89 -20.29 -36.15
C PHE A 440 -14.40 -21.43 -35.27
N VAL A 441 -15.55 -21.23 -34.65
CA VAL A 441 -16.18 -22.21 -33.77
C VAL A 441 -17.14 -23.07 -34.59
N TYR A 442 -16.74 -24.30 -34.90
CA TYR A 442 -17.57 -25.26 -35.63
C TYR A 442 -18.39 -26.11 -34.67
N HIS A 443 -19.70 -26.14 -34.92
CA HIS A 443 -20.55 -27.18 -34.35
C HIS A 443 -20.12 -28.56 -34.88
N PRO A 444 -20.23 -29.66 -34.11
CA PRO A 444 -19.71 -30.97 -34.54
C PRO A 444 -20.22 -31.47 -35.89
N TYR A 445 -21.45 -31.09 -36.27
CA TYR A 445 -22.06 -31.43 -37.55
C TYR A 445 -21.35 -30.72 -38.72
N ASP A 446 -21.10 -29.42 -38.59
CA ASP A 446 -20.44 -28.60 -39.62
C ASP A 446 -18.96 -28.97 -39.73
N ALA A 447 -18.32 -29.30 -38.60
CA ALA A 447 -16.94 -29.76 -38.55
C ALA A 447 -16.67 -31.01 -39.41
N GLN A 448 -17.67 -31.89 -39.60
CA GLN A 448 -17.54 -33.08 -40.46
C GLN A 448 -17.64 -32.75 -41.95
N ARG A 449 -18.21 -31.59 -42.31
CA ARG A 449 -18.50 -31.19 -43.69
C ARG A 449 -17.57 -30.12 -44.24
N VAL A 450 -16.60 -29.64 -43.46
CA VAL A 450 -15.64 -28.58 -43.86
C VAL A 450 -14.97 -28.87 -45.21
N GLY A 451 -14.70 -30.13 -45.54
CA GLY A 451 -14.10 -30.51 -46.83
C GLY A 451 -15.05 -30.43 -48.04
N GLN A 452 -16.36 -30.30 -47.82
CA GLN A 452 -17.38 -30.23 -48.87
C GLN A 452 -18.05 -28.84 -48.92
N VAL A 453 -18.50 -28.34 -47.75
CA VAL A 453 -19.11 -27.02 -47.59
C VAL A 453 -18.59 -26.44 -46.28
N ASP A 454 -17.81 -25.37 -46.40
CA ASP A 454 -17.27 -24.65 -45.26
C ASP A 454 -18.15 -23.44 -44.92
N VAL A 455 -18.76 -23.47 -43.73
CA VAL A 455 -19.66 -22.43 -43.23
C VAL A 455 -18.96 -21.07 -43.11
N PHE A 456 -17.64 -21.07 -42.88
CA PHE A 456 -16.84 -19.84 -42.77
C PHE A 456 -16.11 -19.48 -44.08
N ALA A 457 -16.44 -20.12 -45.22
CA ALA A 457 -15.81 -19.83 -46.50
C ALA A 457 -15.94 -18.35 -46.90
N GLY A 458 -17.10 -17.73 -46.65
CA GLY A 458 -17.33 -16.31 -46.92
C GLY A 458 -16.38 -15.41 -46.12
N VAL A 459 -16.23 -15.68 -44.82
CA VAL A 459 -15.31 -14.92 -43.95
C VAL A 459 -13.85 -15.12 -44.38
N LYS A 460 -13.47 -16.34 -44.75
CA LYS A 460 -12.12 -16.63 -45.29
C LYS A 460 -11.85 -15.87 -46.59
N ALA A 461 -12.85 -15.72 -47.45
CA ALA A 461 -12.74 -14.92 -48.67
C ALA A 461 -12.55 -13.43 -48.36
N MET A 462 -13.31 -12.87 -47.41
CA MET A 462 -13.15 -11.48 -46.95
C MET A 462 -11.76 -11.22 -46.37
N VAL A 463 -11.25 -12.14 -45.53
CA VAL A 463 -9.88 -12.07 -45.01
C VAL A 463 -8.85 -12.10 -46.14
N GLY A 464 -9.02 -12.99 -47.12
CA GLY A 464 -8.14 -13.06 -48.27
C GLY A 464 -8.18 -11.80 -49.16
N GLU A 465 -9.29 -11.06 -49.17
CA GLU A 465 -9.39 -9.76 -49.83
C GLU A 465 -8.65 -8.66 -49.04
N LEU A 466 -8.77 -8.66 -47.72
CA LEU A 466 -8.02 -7.76 -46.85
C LEU A 466 -6.51 -7.99 -46.93
N GLU A 467 -6.04 -9.24 -46.88
CA GLU A 467 -4.61 -9.56 -47.00
C GLU A 467 -4.04 -9.16 -48.38
N LYS A 468 -4.86 -9.14 -49.44
CA LYS A 468 -4.46 -8.61 -50.75
C LYS A 468 -4.35 -7.08 -50.75
N ARG A 469 -5.25 -6.40 -50.03
CA ARG A 469 -5.26 -4.94 -49.90
C ARG A 469 -4.12 -4.44 -49.01
N TYR A 470 -3.78 -5.20 -47.96
CA TYR A 470 -2.75 -4.86 -46.98
C TYR A 470 -1.67 -5.95 -46.94
N ALA A 471 -0.67 -5.85 -47.83
CA ALA A 471 0.33 -6.90 -48.05
C ALA A 471 1.21 -7.24 -46.82
N GLU A 472 1.32 -6.32 -45.86
CA GLU A 472 2.09 -6.49 -44.62
C GLU A 472 1.31 -7.18 -43.50
N VAL A 473 -0.01 -7.34 -43.66
CA VAL A 473 -0.92 -7.87 -42.65
C VAL A 473 -1.25 -9.32 -42.96
N LYS A 474 -1.15 -10.18 -41.94
CA LYS A 474 -1.63 -11.56 -41.99
C LYS A 474 -2.62 -11.78 -40.86
N ILE A 475 -3.79 -12.31 -41.20
CA ILE A 475 -4.88 -12.55 -40.26
C ILE A 475 -5.03 -14.07 -40.09
N PRO A 476 -4.32 -14.67 -39.12
CA PRO A 476 -4.44 -16.10 -38.89
C PRO A 476 -5.83 -16.46 -38.35
N TRP A 477 -6.31 -17.66 -38.70
CA TRP A 477 -7.51 -18.23 -38.11
C TRP A 477 -7.26 -19.61 -37.51
N ILE A 478 -7.98 -19.93 -36.43
CA ILE A 478 -7.94 -21.22 -35.74
C ILE A 478 -9.33 -21.83 -35.79
N SER A 479 -9.44 -23.06 -36.28
CA SER A 479 -10.70 -23.82 -36.28
C SER A 479 -10.82 -24.62 -34.98
N VAL A 480 -11.90 -24.40 -34.24
CA VAL A 480 -12.20 -25.06 -32.97
C VAL A 480 -13.49 -25.84 -33.10
N LYS A 481 -13.46 -27.14 -32.77
CA LYS A 481 -14.65 -28.00 -32.72
C LYS A 481 -15.17 -28.07 -31.28
N THR A 482 -16.41 -27.65 -31.04
CA THR A 482 -17.03 -27.77 -29.71
C THR A 482 -18.55 -27.79 -29.80
N GLU A 483 -19.20 -28.57 -28.93
CA GLU A 483 -20.66 -28.59 -28.76
C GLU A 483 -21.16 -27.37 -27.97
N VAL A 484 -20.40 -27.00 -26.93
CA VAL A 484 -20.67 -25.83 -26.11
C VAL A 484 -19.46 -24.90 -26.19
N PRO A 485 -19.59 -23.69 -26.77
CA PRO A 485 -18.54 -22.70 -26.73
C PRO A 485 -18.39 -22.17 -25.30
N SER A 486 -17.16 -22.22 -24.78
CA SER A 486 -16.80 -21.61 -23.50
C SER A 486 -15.57 -20.75 -23.73
N GLN A 487 -15.59 -19.51 -23.24
CA GLN A 487 -14.46 -18.57 -23.38
C GLN A 487 -13.16 -19.17 -22.83
N ILE A 488 -13.22 -19.89 -21.71
CA ILE A 488 -12.05 -20.56 -21.11
C ILE A 488 -11.46 -21.59 -22.08
N LYS A 489 -12.31 -22.41 -22.70
CA LYS A 489 -11.87 -23.44 -23.66
C LYS A 489 -11.29 -22.83 -24.93
N LEU A 490 -11.86 -21.73 -25.41
CA LEU A 490 -11.34 -21.02 -26.57
C LEU A 490 -9.97 -20.41 -26.24
N MET A 491 -9.85 -19.76 -25.09
CA MET A 491 -8.59 -19.14 -24.67
C MET A 491 -7.49 -20.15 -24.38
N ASP A 492 -7.77 -21.32 -23.82
CA ASP A 492 -6.78 -22.41 -23.64
C ASP A 492 -6.15 -22.84 -24.98
N ILE A 493 -6.93 -22.82 -26.07
CA ILE A 493 -6.43 -23.17 -27.41
C ILE A 493 -5.57 -22.03 -27.99
N VAL A 494 -6.00 -20.78 -27.84
CA VAL A 494 -5.28 -19.61 -28.37
C VAL A 494 -3.99 -19.35 -27.61
N SER A 495 -4.05 -19.41 -26.29
CA SER A 495 -2.94 -19.24 -25.35
C SER A 495 -1.75 -20.12 -25.74
N LYS A 496 -2.00 -21.40 -26.04
CA LYS A 496 -0.96 -22.38 -26.44
C LYS A 496 -0.26 -22.04 -27.75
N LYS A 497 -0.84 -21.19 -28.60
CA LYS A 497 -0.25 -20.79 -29.88
C LYS A 497 0.50 -19.46 -29.83
N HIS A 498 0.49 -18.78 -28.69
CA HIS A 498 1.11 -17.46 -28.54
C HIS A 498 2.15 -17.49 -27.40
N PRO A 499 3.16 -16.60 -27.45
CA PRO A 499 4.08 -16.39 -26.34
C PRO A 499 3.37 -15.97 -25.04
N VAL A 500 3.99 -16.24 -23.90
CA VAL A 500 3.46 -15.91 -22.55
C VAL A 500 3.36 -14.38 -22.33
N ASP A 501 4.16 -13.59 -23.02
CA ASP A 501 4.15 -12.12 -22.93
C ASP A 501 3.15 -11.46 -23.90
N THR A 502 2.28 -12.24 -24.54
CA THR A 502 1.28 -11.70 -25.48
C THR A 502 0.16 -11.01 -24.73
N LEU A 503 -0.11 -9.74 -25.05
CA LEU A 503 -1.29 -9.01 -24.58
C LEU A 503 -2.48 -9.36 -25.47
N PHE A 504 -3.43 -10.12 -24.95
CA PHE A 504 -4.68 -10.43 -25.63
C PHE A 504 -5.73 -9.35 -25.40
N PHE A 505 -6.51 -9.09 -26.44
CA PHE A 505 -7.80 -8.44 -26.33
C PHE A 505 -8.88 -9.37 -26.88
N LEU A 506 -9.78 -9.85 -26.01
CA LEU A 506 -10.95 -10.63 -26.42
C LEU A 506 -12.04 -9.64 -26.88
N ALA A 507 -12.40 -9.70 -28.16
CA ALA A 507 -13.40 -8.83 -28.77
C ALA A 507 -14.64 -9.63 -29.21
N THR A 508 -15.76 -8.94 -29.42
CA THR A 508 -16.96 -9.47 -30.06
C THR A 508 -17.17 -8.81 -31.41
N VAL A 509 -18.05 -9.36 -32.26
CA VAL A 509 -18.38 -8.74 -33.57
C VAL A 509 -19.05 -7.37 -33.44
N TRP A 510 -19.51 -7.04 -32.24
CA TRP A 510 -20.15 -5.77 -31.88
C TRP A 510 -19.16 -4.75 -31.30
N THR A 511 -17.92 -5.16 -31.03
CA THR A 511 -16.90 -4.27 -30.47
C THR A 511 -16.36 -3.34 -31.55
N GLU A 512 -16.48 -2.04 -31.32
CA GLU A 512 -15.75 -1.04 -32.11
C GLU A 512 -14.34 -0.86 -31.56
N VAL A 513 -13.34 -1.25 -32.35
CA VAL A 513 -11.93 -1.12 -31.98
C VAL A 513 -11.37 0.18 -32.54
N ASN A 514 -10.84 1.03 -31.66
CA ASN A 514 -10.13 2.25 -32.03
C ASN A 514 -8.82 2.40 -31.24
N MET A 515 -7.95 3.30 -31.70
CA MET A 515 -6.63 3.53 -31.11
C MET A 515 -6.70 3.93 -29.63
N GLU A 516 -7.67 4.77 -29.25
CA GLU A 516 -7.81 5.24 -27.86
C GLU A 516 -8.19 4.08 -26.92
N PHE A 517 -9.06 3.18 -27.38
CA PHE A 517 -9.41 1.96 -26.67
C PHE A 517 -8.22 1.01 -26.56
N LEU A 518 -7.48 0.77 -27.64
CA LEU A 518 -6.30 -0.10 -27.61
C LEU A 518 -5.21 0.47 -26.69
N ASN A 519 -5.04 1.79 -26.63
CA ASN A 519 -4.14 2.42 -25.66
C ASN A 519 -4.62 2.22 -24.22
N ARG A 520 -5.92 2.33 -23.95
CA ARG A 520 -6.49 1.98 -22.63
C ARG A 520 -6.25 0.52 -22.28
N CYS A 521 -6.37 -0.40 -23.25
CA CYS A 521 -6.05 -1.81 -23.07
C CYS A 521 -4.57 -2.02 -22.68
N ARG A 522 -3.63 -1.36 -23.38
CA ARG A 522 -2.19 -1.42 -23.10
C ARG A 522 -1.81 -0.84 -21.74
N MET A 523 -2.40 0.29 -21.37
CA MET A 523 -2.03 1.01 -20.15
C MET A 523 -2.68 0.44 -18.90
N ASN A 524 -3.86 -0.18 -19.01
CA ASN A 524 -4.58 -0.74 -17.87
C ASN A 524 -4.40 -2.26 -17.70
N THR A 525 -3.59 -2.91 -18.54
CA THR A 525 -3.27 -4.33 -18.40
C THR A 525 -1.80 -4.48 -18.03
N ILE A 526 -1.51 -5.16 -16.93
CA ILE A 526 -0.16 -5.31 -16.41
C ILE A 526 0.14 -6.79 -16.22
N SER A 527 1.19 -7.29 -16.87
CA SER A 527 1.57 -8.70 -16.80
C SER A 527 1.75 -9.15 -15.34
N ASN A 528 1.12 -10.27 -14.98
CA ASN A 528 1.10 -10.84 -13.62
C ASN A 528 0.49 -9.96 -12.51
N TRP A 529 -0.14 -8.83 -12.84
CA TRP A 529 -0.62 -7.87 -11.84
C TRP A 529 -2.06 -7.42 -12.05
N GLN A 530 -2.45 -7.10 -13.30
CA GLN A 530 -3.73 -6.46 -13.58
C GLN A 530 -4.33 -6.91 -14.91
N VAL A 531 -5.63 -7.22 -14.87
CA VAL A 531 -6.48 -7.49 -16.04
C VAL A 531 -7.43 -6.30 -16.22
N PHE A 532 -7.66 -5.89 -17.45
CA PHE A 532 -8.55 -4.77 -17.77
C PHE A 532 -9.87 -5.28 -18.37
N PHE A 533 -10.98 -5.01 -17.68
CA PHE A 533 -12.34 -5.23 -18.18
C PHE A 533 -12.96 -3.87 -18.53
N PRO A 534 -13.13 -3.55 -19.82
CA PRO A 534 -13.73 -2.28 -20.23
C PRO A 534 -15.22 -2.25 -19.87
N VAL A 535 -15.68 -1.11 -19.36
CA VAL A 535 -17.11 -0.80 -19.26
C VAL A 535 -17.48 0.03 -20.48
N HIS A 536 -18.01 -0.61 -21.51
CA HIS A 536 -18.38 0.08 -22.74
C HIS A 536 -19.78 0.69 -22.66
N PHE A 537 -19.98 1.68 -23.52
CA PHE A 537 -21.29 2.22 -23.82
C PHE A 537 -21.96 1.34 -24.86
N GLN A 538 -23.16 0.84 -24.57
CA GLN A 538 -23.97 0.05 -25.50
C GLN A 538 -25.11 0.92 -26.03
N GLU A 539 -25.12 1.12 -27.34
CA GLU A 539 -26.23 1.76 -28.04
C GLU A 539 -27.46 0.86 -28.05
N PHE A 540 -28.65 1.46 -27.97
CA PHE A 540 -29.89 0.73 -28.16
C PHE A 540 -30.05 0.30 -29.62
N ASN A 541 -30.79 -0.78 -29.86
CA ASN A 541 -31.00 -1.29 -31.20
C ASN A 541 -31.55 -0.19 -32.14
N PRO A 542 -30.82 0.18 -33.20
CA PRO A 542 -31.18 1.32 -34.04
C PRO A 542 -32.52 1.12 -34.75
N ALA A 543 -32.92 -0.12 -35.05
CA ALA A 543 -34.22 -0.40 -35.65
C ALA A 543 -35.39 -0.07 -34.69
N LEU A 544 -35.18 -0.19 -33.38
CA LEU A 544 -36.18 0.13 -32.37
C LEU A 544 -36.23 1.62 -32.05
N VAL A 545 -35.06 2.26 -31.96
CA VAL A 545 -34.91 3.68 -31.62
C VAL A 545 -35.39 4.56 -32.77
N TYR A 546 -34.94 4.26 -33.99
CA TYR A 546 -35.18 5.11 -35.16
C TYR A 546 -36.38 4.70 -36.01
N ARG A 547 -37.06 3.58 -35.68
CA ARG A 547 -38.28 3.08 -36.35
C ARG A 547 -38.24 3.12 -37.90
N GLY A 548 -37.07 2.93 -38.49
CA GLY A 548 -36.88 2.92 -39.94
C GLY A 548 -36.73 4.30 -40.62
N GLU A 549 -36.67 5.41 -39.87
CA GLU A 549 -36.23 6.70 -40.41
C GLU A 549 -34.69 6.74 -40.49
N GLN A 550 -34.16 7.37 -41.55
CA GLN A 550 -32.71 7.44 -41.80
C GLN A 550 -31.96 8.02 -40.61
N THR A 551 -30.77 7.46 -40.38
CA THR A 551 -29.81 7.83 -39.35
C THR A 551 -29.64 9.35 -39.27
N ALA A 552 -30.04 9.94 -38.13
CA ALA A 552 -29.54 11.25 -37.78
C ALA A 552 -28.02 11.13 -37.67
N SER A 553 -27.31 11.81 -38.56
CA SER A 553 -25.86 11.95 -38.54
C SER A 553 -25.37 12.27 -37.14
N SER A 554 -24.56 11.38 -36.55
CA SER A 554 -23.65 11.63 -35.44
C SER A 554 -24.08 12.79 -34.52
N SER A 555 -25.18 12.61 -33.78
CA SER A 555 -25.50 13.56 -32.72
C SER A 555 -24.39 13.46 -31.68
N THR A 556 -23.75 14.59 -31.39
CA THR A 556 -22.63 14.76 -30.44
C THR A 556 -22.94 14.39 -28.98
N ASP A 557 -24.08 13.75 -28.73
CA ASP A 557 -24.60 13.43 -27.40
C ASP A 557 -24.92 11.92 -27.32
N PHE A 558 -23.89 11.11 -27.58
CA PHE A 558 -23.95 9.63 -27.57
C PHE A 558 -24.58 9.05 -26.30
N LEU A 559 -24.54 9.78 -25.18
CA LEU A 559 -25.07 9.38 -23.88
C LEU A 559 -26.60 9.23 -23.82
N ARG A 560 -27.36 9.71 -24.81
CA ARG A 560 -28.83 9.62 -24.81
C ARG A 560 -29.40 8.32 -25.37
N ASP A 561 -28.69 7.69 -26.30
CA ASP A 561 -29.22 6.59 -27.12
C ASP A 561 -28.63 5.23 -26.71
N GLY A 562 -28.24 5.10 -25.44
CA GLY A 562 -27.66 3.89 -24.90
C GLY A 562 -27.43 3.94 -23.39
N HIS A 563 -26.60 3.03 -22.88
CA HIS A 563 -26.24 2.95 -21.47
C HIS A 563 -24.86 2.32 -21.28
N PHE A 564 -24.22 2.59 -20.14
CA PHE A 564 -23.01 1.87 -19.73
C PHE A 564 -23.40 0.53 -19.11
N ASP A 565 -22.94 -0.57 -19.69
CA ASP A 565 -23.20 -1.90 -19.17
C ASP A 565 -22.08 -2.34 -18.21
N ARG A 566 -22.35 -2.21 -16.91
CA ARG A 566 -21.42 -2.66 -15.85
C ARG A 566 -21.39 -4.17 -15.67
N HIS A 567 -22.22 -4.90 -16.39
CA HIS A 567 -22.35 -6.35 -16.33
C HIS A 567 -21.86 -7.04 -17.60
N ALA A 568 -21.26 -6.30 -18.54
CA ALA A 568 -20.57 -6.86 -19.68
C ALA A 568 -19.19 -7.41 -19.27
N PHE A 569 -18.99 -8.71 -19.50
CA PHE A 569 -17.73 -9.41 -19.20
C PHE A 569 -17.19 -10.18 -20.42
N ALA A 570 -17.75 -9.93 -21.60
CA ALA A 570 -17.35 -10.62 -22.82
C ALA A 570 -16.01 -10.10 -23.36
N GLU A 571 -15.76 -8.80 -23.19
CA GLU A 571 -14.54 -8.12 -23.60
C GLU A 571 -13.55 -8.02 -22.44
N ALA A 572 -12.28 -8.35 -22.68
CA ALA A 572 -11.23 -8.25 -21.68
C ALA A 572 -9.84 -8.13 -22.31
N CYS A 573 -8.96 -7.38 -21.65
CA CYS A 573 -7.54 -7.31 -21.95
C CYS A 573 -6.70 -7.98 -20.87
N PHE A 574 -5.88 -8.95 -21.24
CA PHE A 574 -5.03 -9.69 -20.31
C PHE A 574 -3.78 -10.23 -21.01
N TYR A 575 -2.70 -10.41 -20.25
CA TYR A 575 -1.53 -11.15 -20.70
C TYR A 575 -1.78 -12.65 -20.64
N ASN A 576 -1.16 -13.38 -21.58
CA ASN A 576 -1.25 -14.84 -21.71
C ASN A 576 -0.77 -15.62 -20.47
#